data_AF-A0A351HCY9-F1
#
_entry.id   AF-A0A351HCY9-F1
#
_cell.length_a   1.000
_cell.length_b   1.000
_cell.length_c   1.000
_cell.angle_alpha   90.00
_cell.angle_beta   90.00
_cell.angle_gamma   90.00
#
_symmetry.space_group_name_H-M   'P 1'
#
loop_
_entity.id
_entity.type
_entity.pdbx_description
1 polymer ?
#
loop_
_entity_poly.entity_id
_entity_poly.type
_entity_poly.pdbx_seq_one_letter_code
_entity_poly.pdbx_strand_id
1 'polypeptide(L)'
;LAAAGLDRLEISQFEGLVFEMLSFEEMVPAPGQAAIAIQCREEALETYAHLFCERTKIAVSLEKGFLKRLGSGCQIPVGAYYHEDTFHIFHPETGYRAFNLDIQKPEDIEPTLDRILKDLQL
;
A
#
# COMPACT_ATOMS: atom_id res chain seq x y z
N LEU A 1 15.51 1.33 -4.77
CA LEU A 1 14.52 1.84 -5.76
C LEU A 1 13.26 0.99 -5.65
N ALA A 2 12.09 1.51 -6.06
CA ALA A 2 10.90 0.66 -6.15
C ALA A 2 11.04 -0.29 -7.34
N ALA A 3 10.83 -1.60 -7.12
CA ALA A 3 10.94 -2.62 -8.16
C ALA A 3 10.05 -2.31 -9.39
N ALA A 4 8.82 -1.84 -9.16
CA ALA A 4 7.90 -1.46 -10.23
C ALA A 4 8.40 -0.31 -11.11
N GLY A 5 9.26 0.57 -10.60
CA GLY A 5 9.87 1.63 -11.41
C GLY A 5 10.92 1.07 -12.36
N LEU A 6 11.73 0.14 -11.88
CA LEU A 6 12.74 -0.56 -12.69
C LEU A 6 12.08 -1.43 -13.76
N ASP A 7 11.04 -2.18 -13.39
CA ASP A 7 10.27 -3.04 -14.29
C ASP A 7 9.63 -2.25 -15.45
N ARG A 8 8.95 -1.13 -15.14
CA ARG A 8 8.35 -0.25 -16.17
C ARG A 8 9.35 0.36 -17.15
N LEU A 9 10.59 0.52 -16.73
CA LEU A 9 11.68 1.05 -17.55
C LEU A 9 12.49 -0.06 -18.21
N GLU A 10 12.11 -1.33 -18.01
CA GLU A 10 12.80 -2.52 -18.51
C GLU A 10 14.27 -2.59 -18.04
N ILE A 11 14.55 -2.07 -16.85
CA ILE A 11 15.90 -2.07 -16.25
C ILE A 11 16.02 -3.28 -15.32
N SER A 12 16.59 -4.38 -15.82
CA SER A 12 16.84 -5.58 -15.02
C SER A 12 18.25 -5.62 -14.39
N GLN A 13 19.19 -4.83 -14.91
CA GLN A 13 20.57 -4.78 -14.45
C GLN A 13 21.22 -3.42 -14.78
N PHE A 14 22.25 -3.04 -14.04
CA PHE A 14 23.04 -1.84 -14.31
C PHE A 14 24.50 -2.08 -13.93
N GLU A 15 25.45 -1.63 -14.76
CA GLU A 15 26.88 -1.85 -14.53
C GLU A 15 27.32 -1.24 -13.19
N GLY A 16 27.97 -2.05 -12.36
CA GLY A 16 28.45 -1.64 -11.03
C GLY A 16 27.39 -1.67 -9.92
N LEU A 17 26.17 -2.13 -10.19
CA LEU A 17 25.11 -2.28 -9.18
C LEU A 17 24.62 -3.74 -9.08
N VAL A 18 24.24 -4.15 -7.87
CA VAL A 18 23.53 -5.40 -7.60
C VAL A 18 22.12 -5.04 -7.16
N PHE A 19 21.12 -5.68 -7.74
CA PHE A 19 19.72 -5.47 -7.39
C PHE A 19 19.27 -6.61 -6.47
N GLU A 20 18.95 -6.27 -5.23
CA GLU A 20 18.41 -7.20 -4.24
C GLU A 20 16.97 -6.82 -3.92
N MET A 21 16.09 -7.82 -3.95
CA MET A 21 14.70 -7.67 -3.51
C MET A 21 14.66 -7.75 -1.99
N LEU A 22 14.18 -6.68 -1.36
CA LEU A 22 14.00 -6.63 0.09
C LEU A 22 12.68 -7.33 0.46
N SER A 23 12.70 -8.10 1.53
CA SER A 23 11.49 -8.67 2.12
C SER A 23 10.59 -7.59 2.72
N PHE A 24 9.31 -7.91 2.94
CA PHE A 24 8.39 -6.97 3.59
C PHE A 24 8.72 -6.71 5.07
N GLU A 25 9.47 -7.60 5.73
CA GLU A 25 9.96 -7.39 7.09
C GLU A 25 11.12 -6.40 7.15
N GLU A 26 11.99 -6.41 6.13
CA GLU A 26 13.11 -5.49 6.00
C GLU A 26 12.67 -4.10 5.53
N MET A 27 11.72 -4.04 4.60
CA MET A 27 11.24 -2.79 4.01
C MET A 27 9.76 -2.90 3.61
N VAL A 28 8.88 -2.48 4.51
CA VAL A 28 7.46 -2.36 4.18
C VAL A 28 7.27 -1.26 3.12
N PRO A 29 6.63 -1.55 1.97
CA PRO A 29 6.39 -0.57 0.92
C PRO A 29 5.64 0.68 1.39
N ALA A 30 5.86 1.79 0.69
CA ALA A 30 5.05 2.99 0.88
C ALA A 30 3.58 2.72 0.48
N PRO A 31 2.59 3.32 1.17
CA PRO A 31 1.18 3.14 0.83
C PRO A 31 0.85 3.50 -0.62
N GLY A 32 0.34 2.52 -1.39
CA GLY A 32 0.07 2.65 -2.82
C GLY A 32 1.31 2.60 -3.72
N GLN A 33 2.46 2.12 -3.23
CA GLN A 33 3.64 1.90 -4.06
C GLN A 33 3.27 0.98 -5.24
N ALA A 34 3.84 1.28 -6.42
CA ALA A 34 3.53 0.61 -7.68
C ALA A 34 2.11 0.81 -8.22
N ALA A 35 1.13 1.30 -7.47
CA ALA A 35 -0.19 1.57 -8.02
C ALA A 35 -0.17 2.76 -9.00
N ILE A 36 -0.99 2.69 -10.05
CA ILE A 36 -1.23 3.80 -10.97
C ILE A 36 -2.63 4.36 -10.67
N ALA A 37 -2.69 5.64 -10.31
CA ALA A 37 -3.95 6.33 -10.11
C ALA A 37 -4.35 7.07 -11.39
N ILE A 38 -5.58 6.85 -11.84
CA ILE A 38 -6.20 7.65 -12.90
C ILE A 38 -7.07 8.69 -12.22
N GLN A 39 -6.70 9.96 -12.37
CA GLN A 39 -7.52 11.09 -11.91
C GLN A 39 -8.32 11.64 -13.08
N CYS A 40 -9.63 11.73 -12.91
CA CYS A 40 -10.55 12.30 -13.89
C CYS A 40 -11.67 13.07 -13.18
N ARG A 41 -12.50 13.76 -13.96
CA ARG A 41 -13.76 14.32 -13.43
C ARG A 41 -14.77 13.20 -13.22
N GLU A 42 -15.72 13.39 -12.30
CA GLU A 42 -16.67 12.35 -11.90
C GLU A 42 -17.49 11.82 -13.10
N GLU A 43 -17.89 12.69 -14.03
CA GLU A 43 -18.66 12.30 -15.21
C GLU A 43 -17.88 11.40 -16.19
N ALA A 44 -16.56 11.29 -16.06
CA ALA A 44 -15.71 10.46 -16.91
C ALA A 44 -15.36 9.09 -16.29
N LEU A 45 -15.87 8.77 -15.09
CA LEU A 45 -15.52 7.54 -14.37
C LEU A 45 -15.83 6.27 -15.17
N GLU A 46 -17.01 6.20 -15.78
CA GLU A 46 -17.46 5.07 -16.59
C GLU A 46 -16.51 4.78 -17.78
N THR A 47 -15.90 5.82 -18.34
CA THR A 47 -14.92 5.68 -19.44
C THR A 47 -13.71 4.86 -19.02
N TYR A 48 -13.26 4.98 -17.78
CA TYR A 48 -12.06 4.31 -17.27
C TYR A 48 -12.35 3.06 -16.45
N ALA A 49 -13.64 2.71 -16.25
CA ALA A 49 -14.06 1.61 -15.40
C ALA A 49 -13.33 0.28 -15.72
N HIS A 50 -13.14 0.02 -17.01
CA HIS A 50 -12.49 -1.18 -17.54
C HIS A 50 -10.99 -1.31 -17.22
N LEU A 51 -10.33 -0.23 -16.77
CA LEU A 51 -8.92 -0.24 -16.39
C LEU A 51 -8.70 -0.60 -14.91
N PHE A 52 -9.76 -0.59 -14.09
CA PHE A 52 -9.63 -0.83 -12.66
C PHE A 52 -9.52 -2.32 -12.34
N CYS A 53 -8.60 -2.61 -11.41
CA CYS A 53 -8.49 -3.89 -10.75
C CYS A 53 -9.06 -3.76 -9.34
N GLU A 54 -10.18 -4.44 -9.05
CA GLU A 54 -10.83 -4.38 -7.73
C GLU A 54 -9.89 -4.83 -6.59
N ARG A 55 -9.05 -5.84 -6.82
CA ARG A 55 -8.05 -6.29 -5.82
C ARG A 55 -7.06 -5.17 -5.47
N THR A 56 -6.52 -4.49 -6.48
CA THR A 56 -5.60 -3.37 -6.26
C THR A 56 -6.30 -2.19 -5.60
N LYS A 57 -7.56 -1.91 -5.97
CA LYS A 57 -8.36 -0.85 -5.36
C LYS A 57 -8.54 -1.10 -3.86
N ILE A 58 -8.95 -2.31 -3.45
CA ILE A 58 -9.10 -2.68 -2.03
C ILE A 58 -7.77 -2.51 -1.28
N ALA A 59 -6.68 -3.07 -1.82
CA ALA A 59 -5.36 -2.98 -1.19
C ALA A 59 -4.90 -1.52 -0.98
N VAL A 60 -4.92 -0.71 -2.04
CA VAL A 60 -4.49 0.69 -1.99
C VAL A 60 -5.41 1.54 -1.11
N SER A 61 -6.72 1.26 -1.12
CA SER A 61 -7.68 1.92 -0.23
C SER A 61 -7.39 1.63 1.24
N LEU A 62 -7.07 0.38 1.59
CA LEU A 62 -6.68 0.00 2.95
C LEU A 62 -5.38 0.72 3.36
N GLU A 63 -4.33 0.64 2.54
CA GLU A 63 -3.02 1.24 2.78
C GLU A 63 -3.11 2.76 2.96
N LYS A 64 -3.81 3.46 2.05
CA LYS A 64 -4.00 4.91 2.15
C LYS A 64 -4.94 5.30 3.28
N GLY A 65 -5.94 4.48 3.58
CA GLY A 65 -6.84 4.67 4.71
C GLY A 65 -6.10 4.61 6.04
N PHE A 66 -5.17 3.66 6.19
CA PHE A 66 -4.26 3.59 7.33
C PHE A 66 -3.41 4.85 7.46
N LEU A 67 -2.72 5.25 6.38
CA LEU A 67 -1.89 6.46 6.38
C LEU A 67 -2.69 7.71 6.73
N LYS A 68 -3.92 7.84 6.21
CA LYS A 68 -4.80 8.98 6.49
C LYS A 68 -5.17 9.10 7.97
N ARG A 69 -5.39 7.97 8.66
CA ARG A 69 -5.78 7.94 10.08
C ARG A 69 -4.63 8.31 11.02
N LEU A 70 -3.38 7.99 10.64
CA LEU A 70 -2.18 8.43 11.36
C LEU A 70 -1.93 9.95 11.28
N GLY A 71 -2.71 10.68 10.49
CA GLY A 71 -2.63 12.13 10.36
C GLY A 71 -1.87 12.61 9.12
N SER A 72 -2.03 13.89 8.78
CA SER A 72 -1.61 14.48 7.50
C SER A 72 -0.12 14.83 7.37
N GLY A 73 0.76 14.19 8.14
CA GLY A 73 2.19 14.41 8.02
C GLY A 73 2.80 13.53 6.93
N CYS A 74 3.04 14.04 5.73
CA CYS A 74 3.94 13.43 4.73
C CYS A 74 5.39 13.16 5.24
N GLN A 75 5.64 13.34 6.54
CA GLN A 75 6.92 13.24 7.21
C GLN A 75 6.99 12.08 8.19
N ILE A 76 5.91 11.31 8.40
CA ILE A 76 5.97 10.13 9.27
C ILE A 76 6.53 8.96 8.45
N PRO A 77 7.64 8.33 8.87
CA PRO A 77 8.24 7.21 8.14
C PRO A 77 7.41 5.93 8.38
N VAL A 78 6.32 5.81 7.62
CA VAL A 78 5.35 4.71 7.68
C VAL A 78 5.38 3.90 6.40
N GLY A 79 5.41 2.58 6.55
CA GLY A 79 5.10 1.64 5.47
C GLY A 79 3.76 0.98 5.71
N ALA A 80 2.97 0.76 4.66
CA ALA A 80 1.76 -0.03 4.73
C ALA A 80 1.55 -0.74 3.39
N TYR A 81 1.40 -2.06 3.43
CA TYR A 81 1.25 -2.87 2.22
C TYR A 81 0.34 -4.07 2.46
N TYR A 82 -0.69 -4.22 1.64
CA TYR A 82 -1.62 -5.34 1.70
C TYR A 82 -1.39 -6.32 0.55
N HIS A 83 -1.09 -7.57 0.90
CA HIS A 83 -0.83 -8.63 -0.06
C HIS A 83 -1.24 -9.99 0.51
N GLU A 84 -1.95 -10.80 -0.29
CA GLU A 84 -2.35 -12.16 0.07
C GLU A 84 -2.90 -12.26 1.50
N ASP A 85 -3.95 -11.46 1.77
CA ASP A 85 -4.66 -11.42 3.06
C ASP A 85 -3.81 -10.96 4.25
N THR A 86 -2.58 -10.51 4.00
CA THR A 86 -1.67 -10.01 5.02
C THR A 86 -1.43 -8.52 4.84
N PHE A 87 -1.64 -7.75 5.91
CA PHE A 87 -1.34 -6.33 5.97
C PHE A 87 -0.06 -6.10 6.76
N HIS A 88 1.00 -5.77 6.02
CA HIS A 88 2.31 -5.42 6.55
C HIS A 88 2.34 -3.93 6.87
N ILE A 89 2.75 -3.59 8.09
CA ILE A 89 2.85 -2.22 8.58
C ILE A 89 4.22 -2.02 9.19
N PHE A 90 4.79 -0.86 8.94
CA PHE A 90 5.89 -0.32 9.73
C PHE A 90 5.49 1.05 10.27
N HIS A 91 5.61 1.24 11.58
CA HIS A 91 5.50 2.54 12.22
C HIS A 91 6.68 2.73 13.20
N PRO A 92 7.26 3.92 13.37
CA PRO A 92 8.46 4.11 14.20
C PRO A 92 8.31 3.67 15.65
N GLU A 93 7.09 3.79 16.20
CA GLU A 93 6.82 3.46 17.59
C GLU A 93 6.53 1.97 17.82
N THR A 94 6.05 1.26 16.79
CA THR A 94 5.66 -0.15 16.91
C THR A 94 6.62 -1.09 16.18
N GLY A 95 7.43 -0.58 15.24
CA GLY A 95 8.25 -1.38 14.33
C GLY A 95 7.40 -2.11 13.29
N TYR A 96 7.92 -3.22 12.77
CA TYR A 96 7.19 -4.09 11.84
C TYR A 96 6.06 -4.85 12.54
N ARG A 97 4.87 -4.87 11.94
CA ARG A 97 3.72 -5.66 12.34
C ARG A 97 3.02 -6.23 11.11
N ALA A 98 2.42 -7.40 11.27
CA ALA A 98 1.64 -8.05 10.24
C ALA A 98 0.29 -8.50 10.82
N PHE A 99 -0.77 -8.25 10.07
CA PHE A 99 -2.13 -8.66 10.43
C PHE A 99 -2.70 -9.51 9.30
N ASN A 100 -3.20 -10.69 9.63
CA ASN A 100 -4.02 -11.46 8.68
C ASN A 100 -5.45 -10.90 8.71
N LEU A 101 -5.97 -10.51 7.56
CA LEU A 101 -7.24 -9.82 7.39
C LEU A 101 -8.11 -10.58 6.39
N ASP A 102 -9.41 -10.64 6.69
CA ASP A 102 -10.42 -11.11 5.74
C ASP A 102 -11.20 -9.89 5.23
N ILE A 103 -10.71 -9.30 4.13
CA ILE A 103 -11.35 -8.14 3.47
C ILE A 103 -11.90 -8.62 2.14
N GLN A 104 -13.22 -8.80 2.08
CA GLN A 104 -13.90 -9.23 0.86
C GLN A 104 -14.47 -8.03 0.09
N LYS A 105 -14.76 -6.92 0.79
CA LYS A 105 -15.43 -5.76 0.23
C LYS A 105 -14.87 -4.44 0.75
N PRO A 106 -15.08 -3.33 0.03
CA PRO A 106 -14.67 -2.00 0.49
C PRO A 106 -15.25 -1.57 1.85
N GLU A 107 -16.45 -2.05 2.19
CA GLU A 107 -17.13 -1.77 3.47
C GLU A 107 -16.40 -2.35 4.69
N ASP A 108 -15.57 -3.38 4.49
CA ASP A 108 -14.79 -4.02 5.56
C ASP A 108 -13.54 -3.21 5.96
N ILE A 109 -13.12 -2.26 5.11
CA ILE A 109 -11.85 -1.52 5.25
C ILE A 109 -11.85 -0.65 6.51
N GLU A 110 -12.84 0.23 6.65
CA GLU A 110 -12.85 1.24 7.72
C GLU A 110 -12.90 0.60 9.12
N PRO A 111 -13.79 -0.38 9.40
CA PRO A 111 -13.79 -1.08 10.70
C PRO A 111 -12.49 -1.84 10.97
N THR A 112 -11.88 -2.40 9.92
CA THR A 112 -10.62 -3.14 10.05
C THR A 112 -9.47 -2.21 10.43
N LEU A 113 -9.39 -1.03 9.82
CA LEU A 113 -8.38 -0.02 10.14
C LEU A 113 -8.51 0.48 11.59
N ASP A 114 -9.73 0.72 12.05
CA ASP A 114 -9.99 1.18 13.42
C ASP A 114 -9.54 0.13 14.45
N ARG A 115 -9.76 -1.16 14.16
CA ARG A 115 -9.25 -2.26 14.99
C ARG A 115 -7.72 -2.31 15.00
N ILE A 116 -7.08 -2.22 13.84
CA ILE A 116 -5.62 -2.28 13.73
C ILE A 116 -4.96 -1.14 14.52
N LEU A 117 -5.45 0.10 14.37
CA LEU A 117 -4.87 1.23 15.09
C LEU A 117 -5.00 1.09 16.60
N LYS A 118 -6.17 0.62 17.07
CA LYS A 118 -6.37 0.30 18.48
C LYS A 118 -5.38 -0.77 18.97
N ASP A 119 -5.14 -1.82 18.19
CA ASP A 119 -4.18 -2.89 18.52
C ASP A 119 -2.73 -2.35 18.54
N LEU A 120 -2.41 -1.38 17.67
CA LEU A 120 -1.12 -0.71 17.61
C LEU A 120 -0.95 0.42 18.65
N GLN A 121 -2.02 0.81 19.33
CA GLN A 121 -2.07 1.97 20.24
C GLN A 121 -1.72 3.30 19.54
N LEU A 122 -2.14 3.43 18.28
CA LEU A 122 -1.95 4.62 17.43
C LEU A 122 -3.27 5.38 17.21
#